data_AF-A0A1A2FX09-F1
#
_entry.id   AF-A0A1A2FX09-F1
#
_cell.length_a   1.000
_cell.length_b   1.000
_cell.length_c   1.000
_cell.angle_alpha   90.00
_cell.angle_beta   90.00
_cell.angle_gamma   90.00
#
_symmetry.space_group_name_H-M   'P 1'
#
loop_
_entity.id
_entity.type
_entity.pdbx_description
1 polymer ?
#
loop_
_entity_poly.entity_id
_entity_poly.type
_entity_poly.pdbx_seq_one_letter_code
_entity_poly.pdbx_strand_id
1 'polypeptide(L)'
;MIAGLATTLLMFGGSALAAPSAQADPCPAGKSCQHWCPGDPNPAGRPVPWDGNVCHDFFWDYYGVHDIGTGAFYSWRDMPWR
;
A
#
# COMPACT_ATOMS: atom_id res chain seq x y z
N MET A 1 -34.25 36.81 -24.63
CA MET A 1 -34.19 35.33 -24.57
C MET A 1 -32.75 34.91 -24.82
N ILE A 2 -32.16 34.19 -23.86
CA ILE A 2 -31.09 33.16 -23.99
C ILE A 2 -29.79 33.63 -24.69
N ALA A 3 -28.78 34.17 -23.99
CA ALA A 3 -27.78 33.49 -23.16
C ALA A 3 -27.01 32.36 -23.88
N GLY A 4 -25.71 32.53 -24.11
CA GLY A 4 -24.84 31.48 -24.64
C GLY A 4 -23.36 31.81 -24.51
N LEU A 5 -22.84 31.85 -23.28
CA LEU A 5 -21.40 31.87 -23.01
C LEU A 5 -20.82 30.48 -23.29
N ALA A 6 -19.93 30.37 -24.27
CA ALA A 6 -19.09 29.19 -24.47
C ALA A 6 -17.75 29.41 -23.76
N THR A 7 -17.70 29.08 -22.47
CA THR A 7 -16.46 29.06 -21.68
C THR A 7 -15.72 27.76 -22.00
N THR A 8 -14.64 27.85 -22.76
CA THR A 8 -13.69 26.74 -22.94
C THR A 8 -12.94 26.50 -21.63
N LEU A 9 -13.35 25.48 -20.88
CA LEU A 9 -12.64 25.02 -19.70
C LEU A 9 -11.37 24.28 -20.13
N LEU A 10 -10.23 24.97 -20.09
CA LEU A 10 -8.91 24.35 -20.07
C LEU A 10 -8.67 23.77 -18.67
N MET A 11 -9.02 22.50 -18.47
CA MET A 11 -8.62 21.75 -17.27
C MET A 11 -7.15 21.33 -17.43
N PHE A 12 -6.23 22.24 -17.08
CA PHE A 12 -4.85 21.88 -16.80
C PHE A 12 -4.73 21.37 -15.36
N GLY A 13 -3.95 20.31 -15.18
CA GLY A 13 -3.28 20.05 -13.92
C GLY A 13 -4.09 19.29 -12.88
N GLY A 14 -4.59 18.10 -13.23
CA GLY A 14 -4.62 17.05 -12.22
C GLY A 14 -3.17 16.72 -11.89
N SER A 15 -2.63 17.33 -10.83
CA SER A 15 -1.39 16.89 -10.22
C SER A 15 -1.55 15.41 -9.95
N ALA A 16 -0.95 14.58 -10.81
CA ALA A 16 -0.65 13.22 -10.45
C ALA A 16 0.13 13.35 -9.14
N LEU A 17 -0.52 12.97 -8.04
CA LEU A 17 0.19 12.55 -6.85
C LEU A 17 1.01 11.35 -7.34
N ALA A 18 2.17 11.63 -7.92
CA ALA A 18 3.26 10.71 -7.94
C ALA A 18 3.59 10.55 -6.48
N ALA A 19 2.84 9.67 -5.81
CA ALA A 19 3.33 9.03 -4.61
C ALA A 19 4.75 8.63 -5.00
N PRO A 20 5.78 9.03 -4.23
CA PRO A 20 7.10 8.51 -4.49
C PRO A 20 6.90 7.01 -4.58
N SER A 21 7.28 6.42 -5.71
CA SER A 21 7.45 4.99 -5.75
C SER A 21 8.46 4.74 -4.65
N ALA A 22 7.97 4.39 -3.45
CA ALA A 22 8.78 3.77 -2.44
C ALA A 22 9.51 2.70 -3.23
N GLN A 23 10.82 2.88 -3.37
CA GLN A 23 11.65 1.92 -4.04
C GLN A 23 11.57 0.71 -3.13
N ALA A 24 10.53 -0.11 -3.34
CA ALA A 24 10.33 -1.33 -2.62
C ALA A 24 11.64 -2.08 -2.82
N ASP A 25 12.32 -2.38 -1.71
CA ASP A 25 13.51 -3.20 -1.77
C ASP A 25 13.17 -4.45 -2.59
N PRO A 26 14.06 -4.86 -3.52
CA PRO A 26 13.73 -5.89 -4.48
C PRO A 26 13.24 -7.14 -3.76
N CYS A 27 12.04 -7.58 -4.13
CA CYS A 27 11.39 -8.74 -3.54
C CYS A 27 12.38 -9.92 -3.45
N PRO A 28 12.54 -10.55 -2.28
CA PRO A 28 13.45 -11.68 -2.14
C PRO A 28 13.19 -12.76 -3.18
N ALA A 29 14.26 -13.35 -3.72
CA ALA A 29 14.15 -14.32 -4.81
C ALA A 29 13.22 -15.50 -4.43
N GLY A 30 12.27 -15.81 -5.32
CA GLY A 30 11.30 -16.88 -5.11
C GLY A 30 10.12 -16.54 -4.19
N LYS A 31 9.98 -15.27 -3.77
CA LYS A 31 8.81 -14.78 -3.03
C LYS A 31 7.89 -13.96 -3.94
N SER A 32 6.63 -13.89 -3.56
CA SER A 32 5.63 -13.02 -4.18
C SER A 32 5.34 -11.88 -3.22
N CYS A 33 5.87 -10.70 -3.54
CA CYS A 33 5.70 -9.52 -2.71
C CYS A 33 4.41 -8.79 -3.06
N GLN A 34 3.82 -8.19 -2.03
CA GLN A 34 2.57 -7.47 -2.04
C GLN A 34 2.82 -6.08 -1.46
N HIS A 35 1.94 -5.16 -1.80
CA HIS A 35 1.94 -3.80 -1.30
C HIS A 35 0.66 -3.56 -0.52
N TRP A 36 0.75 -2.93 0.65
CA TRP A 36 -0.39 -2.54 1.46
C TRP A 36 -0.20 -1.11 1.97
N CYS A 37 -1.16 -0.23 1.71
CA CYS A 37 -1.18 1.14 2.21
C CYS A 37 -2.32 1.37 3.23
N PRO A 38 -2.25 2.45 4.02
CA PRO A 38 -3.35 2.88 4.87
C PRO A 38 -4.63 3.06 4.05
N GLY A 39 -5.68 2.31 4.39
CA GLY A 39 -6.96 2.31 3.69
C GLY A 39 -7.18 1.09 2.78
N ASP A 40 -6.14 0.32 2.46
CA ASP A 40 -6.28 -0.94 1.74
C ASP A 40 -6.88 -2.04 2.64
N PRO A 41 -7.60 -3.02 2.05
CA PRO A 41 -8.07 -4.19 2.80
C PRO A 41 -6.95 -4.87 3.56
N ASN A 42 -7.27 -5.37 4.76
CA ASN A 42 -6.29 -6.09 5.59
C ASN A 42 -5.69 -7.27 4.81
N PRO A 43 -4.36 -7.37 4.73
CA PRO A 43 -3.71 -8.30 3.80
C PRO A 43 -3.87 -9.77 4.20
N ALA A 44 -4.03 -10.06 5.49
CA ALA A 44 -4.33 -11.39 6.00
C ALA A 44 -5.81 -11.58 6.38
N GLY A 45 -6.71 -10.72 5.87
CA GLY A 45 -8.10 -10.64 6.32
C GLY A 45 -8.26 -10.13 7.77
N ARG A 46 -7.15 -9.91 8.46
CA ARG A 46 -7.02 -9.38 9.82
C ARG A 46 -5.84 -8.40 9.89
N PRO A 47 -5.84 -7.46 10.83
CA PRO A 47 -4.74 -6.50 10.98
C PRO A 47 -3.42 -7.19 11.35
N VAL A 48 -2.34 -6.84 10.64
CA VAL A 48 -0.96 -7.19 11.01
C VAL A 48 -0.45 -6.09 11.96
N PRO A 49 0.30 -6.41 13.03
CA PRO A 49 0.72 -5.42 14.04
C PRO A 49 1.92 -4.57 13.59
N TRP A 50 1.88 -4.05 12.37
CA TRP A 50 2.82 -3.05 11.84
C TRP A 50 2.25 -1.63 11.97
N ASP A 51 3.03 -0.61 11.60
CA ASP A 51 2.55 0.77 11.59
C ASP A 51 1.49 0.98 10.50
N GLY A 52 0.23 1.08 10.88
CA GLY A 52 -0.89 1.26 9.95
C GLY A 52 -0.98 2.64 9.28
N ASN A 53 -0.03 3.56 9.53
CA ASN A 53 0.00 4.90 8.93
C ASN A 53 0.97 5.03 7.76
N VAL A 54 1.73 3.98 7.44
CA VAL A 54 2.69 3.96 6.34
C VAL A 54 2.39 2.79 5.40
N CYS A 55 2.81 2.92 4.15
CA CYS A 55 2.71 1.82 3.19
C CYS A 55 3.81 0.79 3.46
N HIS A 56 3.46 -0.49 3.32
CA HIS A 56 4.31 -1.65 3.55
C HIS A 56 4.43 -2.49 2.29
N ASP A 57 5.67 -2.81 1.94
CA ASP A 57 5.98 -3.87 0.98
C ASP A 57 6.31 -5.12 1.76
N PHE A 58 5.61 -6.21 1.49
CA PHE A 58 5.73 -7.41 2.32
C PHE A 58 5.54 -8.68 1.50
N PHE A 59 6.04 -9.78 2.01
CA PHE A 59 5.65 -11.11 1.56
C PHE A 59 5.24 -11.93 2.77
N TRP A 60 4.41 -12.95 2.53
CA TRP A 60 4.10 -13.93 3.56
C TRP A 60 4.62 -15.30 3.19
N ASP A 61 4.84 -16.10 4.21
CA ASP A 61 5.07 -17.53 4.06
C ASP A 61 4.37 -18.32 5.16
N TYR A 62 4.79 -19.57 5.34
CA TYR A 62 4.21 -20.46 6.33
C TYR A 62 4.38 -19.96 7.78
N TYR A 63 5.39 -19.15 8.06
CA TYR A 63 5.72 -18.71 9.43
C TYR A 63 5.12 -17.35 9.78
N GLY A 64 4.97 -16.45 8.81
CA GLY A 64 4.45 -15.13 9.09
C GLY A 64 4.45 -14.18 7.91
N VAL A 65 4.38 -12.90 8.24
CA VAL A 65 4.53 -11.77 7.32
C VAL A 65 5.91 -11.15 7.52
N HIS A 66 6.62 -10.93 6.42
CA HIS A 66 7.90 -10.26 6.37
C HIS A 66 7.72 -8.92 5.70
N ASP A 67 7.95 -7.85 6.45
CA ASP A 67 8.01 -6.49 5.92
C ASP A 67 9.41 -6.27 5.33
N ILE A 68 9.44 -5.93 4.06
CA ILE A 68 10.64 -5.76 3.24
C ILE A 68 11.27 -4.39 3.52
N GLY A 69 10.46 -3.36 3.71
CA GLY A 69 10.92 -1.99 3.92
C GLY A 69 11.54 -1.78 5.31
N THR A 70 11.01 -2.44 6.33
CA THR A 70 11.55 -2.36 7.70
C THR A 70 12.42 -3.55 8.10
N GLY A 71 12.33 -4.67 7.37
CA GLY A 71 12.96 -5.94 7.74
C GLY A 71 12.27 -6.65 8.91
N ALA A 72 11.12 -6.16 9.37
CA ALA A 72 10.39 -6.74 10.49
C ALA A 72 9.73 -8.07 10.11
N PHE A 73 9.68 -9.00 11.08
CA PHE A 73 8.97 -10.27 10.93
C PHE A 73 7.83 -10.37 11.93
N TYR A 74 6.63 -10.62 11.41
CA TYR A 74 5.40 -10.80 12.17
C TYR A 74 4.93 -12.25 12.06
N SER A 75 5.29 -13.06 13.06
CA SER A 75 4.95 -14.48 13.15
C SER A 75 3.44 -14.69 13.30
N TRP A 76 2.85 -15.58 12.49
CA TRP A 76 1.43 -15.95 12.59
C TRP A 76 1.05 -16.45 13.98
N ARG A 77 1.98 -17.13 14.66
CA ARG A 77 1.78 -17.69 16.00
C ARG A 77 1.62 -16.62 17.08
N ASP A 78 2.29 -15.49 16.89
CA ASP A 78 2.38 -14.42 17.89
C ASP A 78 1.43 -13.25 17.55
N MET A 79 0.64 -13.37 16.47
CA MET A 79 -0.35 -12.37 16.11
C MET A 79 -1.48 -12.29 17.14
N PRO A 80 -2.02 -11.08 17.41
CA PRO A 80 -3.03 -10.85 18.43
C PRO A 80 -4.45 -11.27 17.98
N TRP A 81 -4.56 -12.24 17.07
CA TRP A 81 -5.81 -12.71 16.52
C TRP A 81 -6.44 -13.76 17.44
N ARG A 82 -6.94 -13.32 18.59
CA ARG A 82 -7.83 -14.12 19.43
C ARG A 82 -9.26 -13.64 19.27
#